data_AF-A0A843YT87-F1
#
_entry.id   AF-A0A843YT87-F1
#
_cell.length_a   1.000
_cell.length_b   1.000
_cell.length_c   1.000
_cell.angle_alpha   90.00
_cell.angle_beta   90.00
_cell.angle_gamma   90.00
#
_symmetry.space_group_name_H-M   'P 1'
#
loop_
_entity.id
_entity.type
_entity.pdbx_description
1 polymer ?
#
loop_
_entity_poly.entity_id
_entity_poly.type
_entity_poly.pdbx_seq_one_letter_code
_entity_poly.pdbx_strand_id
1 'polypeptide(L)'
;MSSQVISRTRTSVTAMTNATPGTCVSLQCDCGMHWSSATEFSYTRLSDKNRETGKYRLLKDYSPRARRIAATYARFYLEMEKFSDPKKKGRFYWMALGALASKTVACALESWQMGMAPESVINSFGKGNFWLFMDIAATHWYWANDPKSFKECAPARPKMNEYVDEVKRSLPHLQWYDEAMGKLHHLKVTQEMFDAFDMIGKYESAADIDKPDKQFAHLMLVAQHEQHNILQPLIYDNNPDLASALKKQRYGRAVSHQPDPMQDGTMPYDDSAMGVSATINLAKAVVPELELVFTSTCTVDDPHLKSVAPLDTVVNDFKSRMKWIGDVAKQFHRRMQTQTAFMEDELSNIAVWYQDTGVVALANNMAKK
;
A
#
# COMPACT_ATOMS: atom_id res chain seq x y z
N MET A 1 16.39 8.18 -13.29
CA MET A 1 15.99 6.77 -13.55
C MET A 1 15.16 6.68 -14.83
N SER A 2 15.53 5.80 -15.76
CA SER A 2 14.82 5.60 -17.04
C SER A 2 13.46 4.95 -16.79
N SER A 3 12.38 5.66 -17.08
CA SER A 3 11.03 5.09 -17.11
C SER A 3 10.86 4.28 -18.38
N GLN A 4 10.65 2.97 -18.23
CA GLN A 4 10.53 2.09 -19.37
C GLN A 4 9.08 2.03 -19.85
N VAL A 5 8.93 1.88 -21.16
CA VAL A 5 7.64 1.81 -21.84
C VAL A 5 7.18 0.36 -21.85
N ILE A 6 6.05 0.09 -21.19
CA ILE A 6 5.37 -1.20 -21.18
C ILE A 6 4.38 -1.21 -22.34
N SER A 7 4.67 -2.01 -23.38
CA SER A 7 3.79 -2.13 -24.54
C SER A 7 2.66 -3.10 -24.25
N ARG A 8 1.41 -2.69 -24.47
CA ARG A 8 0.27 -3.60 -24.44
C ARG A 8 0.03 -4.13 -25.84
N THR A 9 0.44 -5.37 -26.12
CA THR A 9 -0.43 -6.19 -26.98
C THR A 9 -1.53 -6.68 -26.05
N ARG A 10 -2.82 -6.62 -26.44
CA ARG A 10 -3.86 -7.21 -25.60
C ARG A 10 -3.53 -8.69 -25.43
N THR A 11 -3.53 -9.18 -24.20
CA THR A 11 -3.56 -10.61 -23.92
C THR A 11 -4.77 -11.20 -24.64
N SER A 12 -4.54 -11.91 -25.74
CA SER A 12 -5.59 -12.51 -26.56
C SER A 12 -5.40 -14.02 -26.59
N VAL A 13 -6.47 -14.75 -26.29
CA VAL A 13 -6.53 -16.20 -26.46
C VAL A 13 -7.46 -16.47 -27.62
N THR A 14 -7.03 -17.31 -28.56
CA THR A 14 -7.83 -17.69 -29.72
C THR A 14 -8.59 -18.97 -29.40
N ALA A 15 -9.92 -18.92 -29.42
CA ALA A 15 -10.77 -20.11 -29.37
C ALA A 15 -11.29 -20.41 -30.79
N MET A 16 -11.21 -21.67 -31.22
CA MET A 16 -11.78 -22.09 -32.49
C MET A 16 -13.24 -22.50 -32.30
N THR A 17 -14.17 -21.72 -32.86
CA THR A 17 -15.57 -22.13 -33.02
C THR A 17 -15.70 -23.19 -34.11
N ASN A 18 -16.77 -23.98 -34.08
CA ASN A 18 -17.07 -24.88 -35.19
C ASN A 18 -17.72 -24.11 -36.36
N ALA A 19 -17.94 -24.77 -37.50
CA ALA A 19 -18.49 -24.14 -38.71
C ALA A 19 -19.98 -23.76 -38.61
N THR A 20 -20.63 -23.99 -37.48
CA THR A 20 -22.06 -23.71 -37.29
C THR A 20 -22.25 -22.26 -36.80
N PRO A 21 -23.00 -21.43 -37.53
CA PRO A 21 -23.31 -20.06 -37.12
C PRO A 21 -23.95 -20.01 -35.72
N GLY A 22 -23.55 -19.04 -34.89
CA GLY A 22 -24.08 -18.84 -33.54
C GLY A 22 -23.48 -19.74 -32.45
N THR A 23 -22.47 -20.55 -32.77
CA THR A 23 -21.79 -21.37 -31.76
C THR A 23 -20.86 -20.52 -30.90
N CYS A 24 -21.01 -20.69 -29.58
CA CYS A 24 -20.11 -20.12 -28.58
C CYS A 24 -19.13 -21.19 -28.12
N VAL A 25 -17.86 -20.81 -27.94
CA VAL A 25 -16.85 -21.66 -27.29
C VAL A 25 -16.46 -21.02 -25.99
N SER A 26 -16.51 -21.79 -24.90
CA SER A 26 -16.00 -21.36 -23.61
C SER A 26 -14.49 -21.23 -23.69
N LEU A 27 -13.98 -20.01 -23.51
CA LEU A 27 -12.56 -19.78 -23.36
C LEU A 27 -12.11 -20.38 -22.02
N GLN A 28 -11.32 -21.44 -22.05
CA GLN A 28 -10.68 -21.97 -20.86
C GLN A 28 -9.44 -21.12 -20.57
N CYS A 29 -9.54 -20.25 -19.58
CA CYS A 29 -8.40 -19.50 -19.07
C CYS A 29 -7.66 -20.37 -18.04
N ASP A 30 -6.39 -20.65 -18.29
CA ASP A 30 -5.55 -21.33 -17.29
C ASP A 30 -5.08 -20.34 -16.20
N CYS A 31 -4.43 -20.89 -15.17
CA CYS A 31 -3.89 -20.08 -14.08
C CYS A 31 -2.90 -19.01 -14.57
N GLY A 32 -2.12 -19.31 -15.62
CA GLY A 32 -1.19 -18.38 -16.25
C GLY A 32 -1.89 -17.14 -16.79
N MET A 33 -3.02 -17.32 -17.49
CA MET A 33 -3.85 -16.24 -18.03
C MET A 33 -4.45 -15.36 -16.92
N HIS A 34 -5.01 -15.98 -15.88
CA HIS A 34 -5.62 -15.24 -14.78
C HIS A 34 -4.60 -14.39 -14.01
N TRP A 35 -3.46 -14.99 -13.64
CA TRP A 35 -2.39 -14.26 -12.96
C TRP A 35 -1.74 -13.21 -13.85
N SER A 36 -1.62 -13.44 -15.16
CA SER A 36 -1.20 -12.41 -16.12
C SER A 36 -2.13 -11.21 -16.10
N SER A 37 -3.44 -11.44 -16.08
CA SER A 37 -4.45 -10.37 -16.05
C SER A 37 -4.41 -9.57 -14.75
N ALA A 38 -4.25 -10.25 -13.61
CA ALA A 38 -4.14 -9.62 -12.29
C ALA A 38 -2.83 -8.81 -12.13
N THR A 39 -1.72 -9.34 -12.64
CA THR A 39 -0.44 -8.62 -12.68
C THR A 39 -0.51 -7.41 -13.62
N GLU A 40 -1.16 -7.55 -14.78
CA GLU A 40 -1.40 -6.44 -15.70
C GLU A 40 -2.23 -5.33 -15.07
N PHE A 41 -3.32 -5.67 -14.38
CA PHE A 41 -4.11 -4.71 -13.63
C PHE A 41 -3.22 -3.86 -12.70
N SER A 42 -2.30 -4.51 -11.97
CA SER A 42 -1.46 -3.84 -10.99
C SER A 42 -0.46 -2.88 -11.63
N TYR A 43 0.38 -3.32 -12.58
CA TYR A 43 1.38 -2.40 -13.16
C TYR A 43 0.74 -1.32 -14.04
N THR A 44 -0.42 -1.59 -14.69
CA THR A 44 -1.12 -0.57 -15.49
C THR A 44 -1.77 0.48 -14.62
N ARG A 45 -2.27 0.13 -13.43
CA ARG A 45 -2.82 1.09 -12.46
C ARG A 45 -1.79 2.16 -12.07
N LEU A 46 -0.53 1.77 -11.92
CA LEU A 46 0.57 2.66 -11.57
C LEU A 46 1.27 3.30 -12.77
N SER A 47 0.66 3.21 -13.96
CA SER A 47 1.24 3.70 -15.21
C SER A 47 0.34 4.73 -15.89
N ASP A 48 0.94 5.63 -16.66
CA ASP A 48 0.23 6.49 -17.59
C ASP A 48 0.12 5.83 -18.95
N LYS A 49 -1.08 5.89 -19.52
CA LYS A 49 -1.32 5.44 -20.89
C LYS A 49 -1.00 6.58 -21.85
N ASN A 50 -0.02 6.37 -22.71
CA ASN A 50 0.19 7.22 -23.87
C ASN A 50 -0.99 7.01 -24.84
N ARG A 51 -1.76 8.08 -25.12
CA ARG A 51 -3.00 8.01 -25.91
C ARG A 51 -2.75 7.70 -27.38
N GLU A 52 -1.62 8.12 -27.93
CA GLU A 52 -1.25 7.95 -29.34
C GLU A 52 -0.78 6.52 -29.64
N THR A 53 0.11 6.00 -28.79
CA THR A 53 0.72 4.67 -28.98
C THR A 53 -0.02 3.56 -28.26
N GLY A 54 -0.92 3.90 -27.33
CA GLY A 54 -1.60 2.94 -26.46
C GLY A 54 -0.71 2.28 -25.40
N LYS A 55 0.59 2.62 -25.35
CA LYS A 55 1.58 2.04 -24.43
C LYS A 55 1.46 2.64 -23.03
N TYR A 56 1.82 1.87 -22.02
CA TYR A 56 1.81 2.29 -20.63
C TYR A 56 3.23 2.64 -20.17
N ARG A 57 3.38 3.66 -19.33
CA ARG A 57 4.67 4.04 -18.75
C ARG A 57 4.49 4.15 -17.25
N LEU A 58 5.26 3.37 -16.50
CA LEU A 58 5.22 3.43 -15.04
C LEU A 58 5.52 4.86 -14.57
N LEU A 59 4.69 5.36 -13.64
CA LEU A 59 4.91 6.65 -13.01
C LEU A 59 6.30 6.68 -12.36
N LYS A 60 7.05 7.74 -12.66
CA LYS A 60 8.41 7.94 -12.15
C LYS A 60 8.40 8.30 -10.67
N ASP A 61 7.52 9.21 -10.30
CA ASP A 61 7.47 9.81 -8.98
C ASP A 61 6.75 8.88 -8.00
N TYR A 62 7.30 8.79 -6.78
CA TYR A 62 6.82 7.82 -5.80
C TYR A 62 5.53 8.28 -5.12
N SER A 63 5.35 9.58 -4.89
CA SER A 63 4.12 10.08 -4.28
C SER A 63 2.88 9.82 -5.14
N PRO A 64 2.84 10.18 -6.44
CA PRO A 64 1.69 9.88 -7.29
C PRO A 64 1.39 8.37 -7.36
N ARG A 65 2.43 7.51 -7.33
CA ARG A 65 2.23 6.06 -7.18
C ARG A 65 1.55 5.71 -5.87
N ALA A 66 2.05 6.20 -4.74
CA ALA A 66 1.47 5.95 -3.43
C ALA A 66 0.01 6.45 -3.33
N ARG A 67 -0.33 7.59 -3.94
CA ARG A 67 -1.72 8.08 -4.07
C ARG A 67 -2.59 7.15 -4.89
N ARG A 68 -2.12 6.66 -6.04
CA ARG A 68 -2.87 5.67 -6.85
C ARG A 68 -3.04 4.34 -6.12
N ILE A 69 -2.05 3.91 -5.34
CA ILE A 69 -2.13 2.72 -4.49
C ILE A 69 -3.22 2.92 -3.43
N ALA A 70 -3.16 4.03 -2.69
CA ALA A 70 -4.17 4.39 -1.69
C ALA A 70 -5.58 4.40 -2.28
N ALA A 71 -5.76 5.06 -3.43
CA ALA A 71 -7.03 5.09 -4.14
C ALA A 71 -7.50 3.70 -4.57
N THR A 72 -6.61 2.85 -5.08
CA THR A 72 -6.98 1.50 -5.52
C THR A 72 -7.43 0.63 -4.35
N TYR A 73 -6.76 0.74 -3.21
CA TYR A 73 -7.17 0.04 -2.00
C TYR A 73 -8.52 0.56 -1.48
N ALA A 74 -8.74 1.88 -1.43
CA ALA A 74 -10.04 2.44 -1.08
C ALA A 74 -11.15 1.93 -2.00
N ARG A 75 -10.88 1.88 -3.32
CA ARG A 75 -11.82 1.36 -4.33
C ARG A 75 -12.10 -0.13 -4.16
N PHE A 76 -11.14 -0.95 -3.75
CA PHE A 76 -11.42 -2.35 -3.40
C PHE A 76 -12.38 -2.45 -2.21
N TYR A 77 -12.10 -1.74 -1.12
CA TYR A 77 -12.97 -1.75 0.05
C TYR A 77 -14.40 -1.29 -0.29
N LEU A 78 -14.52 -0.21 -1.06
CA LEU A 78 -15.79 0.40 -1.51
C LEU A 78 -16.46 -0.36 -2.66
N GLU A 79 -15.85 -1.43 -3.18
CA GLU A 79 -16.35 -2.23 -4.30
C GLU A 79 -16.57 -1.41 -5.58
N MET A 80 -15.63 -0.52 -5.90
CA MET A 80 -15.62 0.33 -7.10
C MET A 80 -14.70 -0.19 -8.22
N GLU A 81 -14.00 -1.30 -8.01
CA GLU A 81 -13.10 -1.88 -9.01
C GLU A 81 -13.83 -2.69 -10.07
N LYS A 82 -13.16 -2.98 -11.18
CA LYS A 82 -13.71 -3.92 -12.17
C LYS A 82 -13.87 -5.29 -11.51
N PHE A 83 -15.07 -5.88 -11.62
CA PHE A 83 -15.48 -7.15 -10.99
C PHE A 83 -15.84 -7.08 -9.50
N SER A 84 -15.85 -5.88 -8.93
CA SER A 84 -16.42 -5.67 -7.60
C SER A 84 -17.95 -5.83 -7.57
N ASP A 85 -18.46 -6.10 -6.37
CA ASP A 85 -19.91 -6.18 -6.08
C ASP A 85 -20.23 -5.27 -4.88
N PRO A 86 -20.95 -4.14 -5.08
CA PRO A 86 -21.31 -3.23 -3.99
C PRO A 86 -22.04 -3.88 -2.82
N LYS A 87 -22.74 -5.02 -3.03
CA LYS A 87 -23.40 -5.76 -1.95
C LYS A 87 -22.41 -6.46 -1.01
N LYS A 88 -21.16 -6.60 -1.43
CA LYS A 88 -20.07 -7.24 -0.67
C LYS A 88 -19.11 -6.22 -0.05
N LYS A 89 -19.47 -4.92 -0.05
CA LYS A 89 -18.66 -3.85 0.53
C LYS A 89 -18.15 -4.23 1.91
N GLY A 90 -16.87 -3.95 2.16
CA GLY A 90 -16.21 -4.28 3.42
C GLY A 90 -15.63 -5.68 3.52
N ARG A 91 -15.76 -6.55 2.50
CA ARG A 91 -15.10 -7.87 2.50
C ARG A 91 -13.57 -7.76 2.43
N PHE A 92 -13.06 -6.81 1.64
CA PHE A 92 -11.63 -6.53 1.52
C PHE A 92 -11.17 -5.56 2.63
N TYR A 93 -11.36 -5.96 3.89
CA TYR A 93 -11.27 -5.03 5.02
C TYR A 93 -9.87 -4.41 5.23
N TRP A 94 -8.81 -5.18 4.97
CA TRP A 94 -7.44 -4.67 4.99
C TRP A 94 -7.26 -3.47 4.05
N MET A 95 -7.93 -3.49 2.89
CA MET A 95 -7.77 -2.46 1.87
C MET A 95 -8.21 -1.07 2.35
N ALA A 96 -9.15 -0.97 3.30
CA ALA A 96 -9.47 0.33 3.89
C ALA A 96 -8.31 0.88 4.75
N LEU A 97 -7.74 0.06 5.64
CA LEU A 97 -6.59 0.50 6.44
C LEU A 97 -5.33 0.70 5.57
N GLY A 98 -5.11 -0.19 4.60
CA GLY A 98 -4.03 -0.09 3.63
C GLY A 98 -4.13 1.17 2.78
N ALA A 99 -5.34 1.65 2.46
CA ALA A 99 -5.55 2.92 1.78
C ALA A 99 -5.03 4.11 2.61
N LEU A 100 -5.39 4.16 3.89
CA LEU A 100 -4.93 5.18 4.83
C LEU A 100 -3.40 5.12 5.05
N ALA A 101 -2.85 3.92 5.16
CA ALA A 101 -1.41 3.70 5.26
C ALA A 101 -0.66 4.17 4.00
N SER A 102 -1.15 3.82 2.82
CA SER A 102 -0.56 4.24 1.53
C SER A 102 -0.68 5.74 1.31
N LYS A 103 -1.79 6.35 1.74
CA LYS A 103 -1.96 7.81 1.76
C LYS A 103 -0.91 8.46 2.66
N THR A 104 -0.66 7.89 3.83
CA THR A 104 0.39 8.37 4.75
C THR A 104 1.77 8.31 4.09
N VAL A 105 2.07 7.26 3.31
CA VAL A 105 3.31 7.18 2.50
C VAL A 105 3.39 8.31 1.47
N ALA A 106 2.30 8.60 0.75
CA ALA A 106 2.26 9.72 -0.20
C ALA A 106 2.54 11.06 0.50
N CYS A 107 1.86 11.32 1.61
CA CYS A 107 2.04 12.52 2.41
C CYS A 107 3.48 12.67 2.94
N ALA A 108 4.08 11.57 3.40
CA ALA A 108 5.48 11.55 3.81
C ALA A 108 6.39 11.92 2.63
N LEU A 109 6.24 11.27 1.47
CA LEU A 109 7.05 11.53 0.28
C LEU A 109 6.93 12.97 -0.26
N GLU A 110 5.83 13.66 0.01
CA GLU A 110 5.60 15.07 -0.37
C GLU A 110 6.11 16.07 0.68
N SER A 111 6.41 15.59 1.87
CA SER A 111 6.91 16.43 2.96
C SER A 111 8.29 16.98 2.59
N TRP A 112 8.56 18.21 3.03
CA TRP A 112 9.88 18.80 2.82
C TRP A 112 10.96 18.04 3.61
N GLN A 113 10.60 17.41 4.74
CA GLN A 113 11.52 16.58 5.52
C GLN A 113 12.04 15.39 4.71
N MET A 114 11.21 14.77 3.88
CA MET A 114 11.66 13.69 2.99
C MET A 114 12.62 14.18 1.90
N GLY A 115 12.61 15.46 1.54
CA GLY A 115 13.62 16.07 0.67
C GLY A 115 15.03 16.10 1.28
N MET A 116 15.15 15.95 2.60
CA MET A 116 16.43 15.85 3.31
C MET A 116 16.91 14.40 3.47
N ALA A 117 16.06 13.41 3.17
CA ALA A 117 16.40 12.01 3.32
C ALA A 117 17.36 11.55 2.21
N PRO A 118 18.29 10.62 2.51
CA PRO A 118 19.12 10.01 1.47
C PRO A 118 18.28 9.35 0.38
N GLU A 119 18.74 9.38 -0.87
CA GLU A 119 18.04 8.77 -2.00
C GLU A 119 17.77 7.27 -1.78
N SER A 120 18.68 6.55 -1.11
CA SER A 120 18.50 5.13 -0.76
C SER A 120 17.31 4.90 0.18
N VAL A 121 17.03 5.84 1.08
CA VAL A 121 15.85 5.80 1.94
C VAL A 121 14.59 6.02 1.10
N ILE A 122 14.55 7.08 0.28
CA ILE A 122 13.41 7.38 -0.61
C ILE A 122 13.11 6.19 -1.54
N ASN A 123 14.16 5.59 -2.12
CA ASN A 123 14.08 4.38 -2.96
C ASN A 123 13.53 3.18 -2.19
N SER A 124 13.83 3.05 -0.90
CA SER A 124 13.27 1.97 -0.07
C SER A 124 11.75 2.11 0.10
N PHE A 125 11.24 3.34 0.32
CA PHE A 125 9.79 3.60 0.36
C PHE A 125 9.12 3.30 -0.99
N GLY A 126 9.72 3.78 -2.09
CA GLY A 126 9.23 3.51 -3.44
C GLY A 126 9.20 2.02 -3.78
N LYS A 127 10.26 1.27 -3.42
CA LYS A 127 10.39 -0.17 -3.66
C LYS A 127 9.39 -0.98 -2.85
N GLY A 128 9.29 -0.71 -1.55
CA GLY A 128 8.37 -1.39 -0.65
C GLY A 128 6.93 -1.22 -1.09
N ASN A 129 6.50 0.03 -1.31
CA ASN A 129 5.12 0.34 -1.69
C ASN A 129 4.75 -0.24 -3.08
N PHE A 130 5.70 -0.22 -4.03
CA PHE A 130 5.47 -0.78 -5.36
C PHE A 130 5.27 -2.30 -5.35
N TRP A 131 6.20 -3.07 -4.77
CA TRP A 131 6.12 -4.53 -4.81
C TRP A 131 5.05 -5.10 -3.89
N LEU A 132 4.79 -4.45 -2.76
CA LEU A 132 3.62 -4.76 -1.92
C LEU A 132 2.31 -4.57 -2.69
N PHE A 133 2.17 -3.48 -3.45
CA PHE A 133 0.99 -3.28 -4.29
C PHE A 133 0.87 -4.32 -5.41
N MET A 134 1.96 -4.64 -6.09
CA MET A 134 1.98 -5.69 -7.13
C MET A 134 1.55 -7.06 -6.60
N ASP A 135 1.78 -7.31 -5.31
CA ASP A 135 1.30 -8.52 -4.64
C ASP A 135 -0.19 -8.44 -4.31
N ILE A 136 -0.55 -7.44 -3.52
CA ILE A 136 -1.82 -7.35 -2.81
C ILE A 136 -2.97 -6.96 -3.76
N ALA A 137 -2.74 -6.01 -4.67
CA ALA A 137 -3.75 -5.61 -5.62
C ALA A 137 -4.05 -6.74 -6.63
N ALA A 138 -3.04 -7.49 -7.06
CA ALA A 138 -3.22 -8.61 -8.00
C ALA A 138 -4.07 -9.73 -7.37
N THR A 139 -3.74 -10.14 -6.14
CA THR A 139 -4.48 -11.21 -5.44
C THR A 139 -5.94 -10.82 -5.22
N HIS A 140 -6.20 -9.59 -4.77
CA HIS A 140 -7.56 -9.11 -4.50
C HIS A 140 -8.38 -8.89 -5.77
N TRP A 141 -7.75 -8.38 -6.83
CA TRP A 141 -8.39 -8.27 -8.14
C TRP A 141 -8.79 -9.63 -8.69
N TYR A 142 -7.89 -10.63 -8.57
CA TYR A 142 -8.19 -11.98 -9.04
C TYR A 142 -9.33 -12.59 -8.23
N TRP A 143 -9.32 -12.50 -6.90
CA TRP A 143 -10.46 -12.93 -6.09
C TRP A 143 -11.77 -12.24 -6.49
N ALA A 144 -11.76 -10.92 -6.70
CA ALA A 144 -12.96 -10.20 -7.11
C ALA A 144 -13.52 -10.71 -8.45
N ASN A 145 -12.64 -11.04 -9.39
CA ASN A 145 -13.01 -11.56 -10.70
C ASN A 145 -13.56 -13.00 -10.68
N ASP A 146 -12.84 -13.92 -10.04
CA ASP A 146 -13.25 -15.33 -9.93
C ASP A 146 -12.66 -15.97 -8.66
N PRO A 147 -13.40 -15.97 -7.53
CA PRO A 147 -12.95 -16.57 -6.28
C PRO A 147 -12.69 -18.08 -6.40
N LYS A 148 -13.43 -18.78 -7.27
CA LYS A 148 -13.29 -20.23 -7.44
C LYS A 148 -11.96 -20.55 -8.13
N SER A 149 -11.73 -19.94 -9.29
CA SER A 149 -10.46 -20.11 -10.01
C SER A 149 -9.28 -19.57 -9.20
N PHE A 150 -9.44 -18.49 -8.42
CA PHE A 150 -8.40 -18.02 -7.52
C PHE A 150 -7.94 -19.12 -6.55
N LYS A 151 -8.87 -19.81 -5.89
CA LYS A 151 -8.51 -20.88 -4.94
C LYS A 151 -7.78 -22.03 -5.61
N GLU A 152 -8.20 -22.41 -6.81
CA GLU A 152 -7.56 -23.46 -7.61
C GLU A 152 -6.16 -23.04 -8.08
N CYS A 153 -5.98 -21.76 -8.46
CA CYS A 153 -4.76 -21.24 -9.07
C CYS A 153 -3.78 -20.55 -8.11
N ALA A 154 -4.17 -20.26 -6.88
CA ALA A 154 -3.31 -19.60 -5.90
C ALA A 154 -2.04 -20.40 -5.55
N PRO A 155 -2.08 -21.74 -5.39
CA PRO A 155 -0.87 -22.54 -5.20
C PRO A 155 0.06 -22.48 -6.41
N ALA A 156 -0.51 -22.24 -7.59
CA ALA A 156 0.15 -22.15 -8.87
C ALA A 156 0.38 -20.70 -9.32
N ARG A 157 0.43 -19.71 -8.41
CA ARG A 157 0.79 -18.33 -8.80
C ARG A 157 2.10 -18.38 -9.59
N PRO A 158 2.05 -18.06 -10.89
CA PRO A 158 2.86 -18.73 -11.88
C PRO A 158 4.32 -18.42 -11.70
N LYS A 159 5.14 -19.44 -11.99
CA LYS A 159 6.54 -19.22 -12.32
C LYS A 159 6.61 -18.32 -13.55
N MET A 160 7.69 -17.55 -13.71
CA MET A 160 7.79 -16.55 -14.78
C MET A 160 7.46 -17.12 -16.18
N ASN A 161 7.79 -18.39 -16.44
CA ASN A 161 7.55 -19.08 -17.70
C ASN A 161 6.09 -19.48 -17.98
N GLU A 162 5.16 -19.24 -17.06
CA GLU A 162 3.73 -19.57 -17.19
C GLU A 162 2.83 -18.35 -17.43
N TYR A 163 3.38 -17.12 -17.30
CA TYR A 163 2.66 -15.91 -17.70
C TYR A 163 2.40 -15.87 -19.22
N VAL A 164 1.48 -15.03 -19.68
CA VAL A 164 1.32 -14.77 -21.11
C VAL A 164 2.52 -13.92 -21.62
N ASP A 165 2.91 -14.12 -22.87
CA ASP A 165 4.16 -13.60 -23.45
C ASP A 165 4.36 -12.08 -23.31
N GLU A 166 3.30 -11.27 -23.35
CA GLU A 166 3.40 -9.84 -23.08
C GLU A 166 3.81 -9.52 -21.64
N VAL A 167 3.22 -10.23 -20.67
CA VAL A 167 3.50 -10.04 -19.25
C VAL A 167 4.90 -10.59 -18.95
N LYS A 168 5.24 -11.75 -19.50
CA LYS A 168 6.60 -12.33 -19.44
C LYS A 168 7.67 -11.34 -19.91
N ARG A 169 7.42 -10.65 -21.02
CA ARG A 169 8.35 -9.66 -21.57
C ARG A 169 8.41 -8.40 -20.72
N SER A 170 7.30 -7.96 -20.15
CA SER A 170 7.21 -6.66 -19.48
C SER A 170 7.64 -6.69 -18.01
N LEU A 171 7.35 -7.78 -17.31
CA LEU A 171 7.53 -7.90 -15.86
C LEU A 171 9.00 -7.77 -15.41
N PRO A 172 9.99 -8.38 -16.09
CA PRO A 172 11.41 -8.20 -15.77
C PRO A 172 11.93 -6.76 -15.94
N HIS A 173 11.20 -5.93 -16.68
CA HIS A 173 11.55 -4.52 -16.91
C HIS A 173 10.98 -3.57 -15.84
N LEU A 174 10.21 -4.08 -14.88
CA LEU A 174 9.74 -3.27 -13.75
C LEU A 174 10.88 -2.92 -12.79
N GLN A 175 10.76 -1.77 -12.13
CA GLN A 175 11.78 -1.28 -11.20
C GLN A 175 12.02 -2.29 -10.07
N TRP A 176 13.29 -2.55 -9.78
CA TRP A 176 13.75 -3.47 -8.73
C TRP A 176 13.33 -4.94 -8.91
N TYR A 177 12.93 -5.35 -10.12
CA TYR A 177 12.51 -6.73 -10.37
C TYR A 177 13.54 -7.77 -9.90
N ASP A 178 14.80 -7.65 -10.36
CA ASP A 178 15.86 -8.60 -10.00
C ASP A 178 16.15 -8.63 -8.50
N GLU A 179 16.06 -7.46 -7.84
CA GLU A 179 16.27 -7.36 -6.40
C GLU A 179 15.10 -7.95 -5.59
N ALA A 180 13.87 -7.75 -6.07
CA ALA A 180 12.66 -8.10 -5.34
C ALA A 180 12.28 -9.57 -5.48
N MET A 181 12.33 -10.12 -6.69
CA MET A 181 11.74 -11.45 -6.96
C MET A 181 12.36 -12.58 -6.15
N GLY A 182 13.68 -12.57 -5.97
CA GLY A 182 14.35 -13.57 -5.12
C GLY A 182 13.93 -13.45 -3.66
N LYS A 183 13.93 -12.22 -3.11
CA LYS A 183 13.58 -11.91 -1.72
C LYS A 183 12.11 -12.20 -1.40
N LEU A 184 11.24 -12.06 -2.39
CA LEU A 184 9.79 -12.22 -2.26
C LEU A 184 9.31 -13.59 -2.74
N HIS A 185 10.22 -14.55 -2.97
CA HIS A 185 9.89 -15.89 -3.47
C HIS A 185 8.95 -15.86 -4.69
N HIS A 186 9.23 -14.95 -5.62
CA HIS A 186 8.43 -14.69 -6.82
C HIS A 186 6.94 -14.41 -6.54
N LEU A 187 6.65 -13.74 -5.41
CA LEU A 187 5.29 -13.39 -4.95
C LEU A 187 4.37 -14.61 -4.77
N LYS A 188 4.92 -15.77 -4.41
CA LYS A 188 4.11 -16.96 -4.12
C LYS A 188 3.06 -16.63 -3.04
N VAL A 189 1.81 -17.07 -3.26
CA VAL A 189 0.74 -16.92 -2.27
C VAL A 189 1.11 -17.70 -1.00
N THR A 190 1.16 -17.01 0.13
CA THR A 190 1.51 -17.61 1.44
C THR A 190 0.27 -18.13 2.16
N GLN A 191 0.47 -18.92 3.22
CA GLN A 191 -0.63 -19.46 4.01
C GLN A 191 -1.49 -18.35 4.62
N GLU A 192 -0.89 -17.26 5.10
CA GLU A 192 -1.61 -16.13 5.67
C GLU A 192 -2.57 -15.49 4.65
N MET A 193 -2.16 -15.43 3.36
CA MET A 193 -3.03 -14.93 2.30
C MET A 193 -4.16 -15.92 1.99
N PHE A 194 -3.90 -17.24 1.97
CA PHE A 194 -4.98 -18.22 1.85
C PHE A 194 -6.01 -18.07 2.97
N ASP A 195 -5.54 -17.96 4.22
CA ASP A 195 -6.40 -17.79 5.38
C ASP A 195 -7.18 -16.46 5.31
N ALA A 196 -6.54 -15.39 4.82
CA ALA A 196 -7.18 -14.10 4.62
C ALA A 196 -8.32 -14.20 3.60
N PHE A 197 -8.08 -14.81 2.44
CA PHE A 197 -9.12 -15.01 1.43
C PHE A 197 -10.23 -15.96 1.89
N ASP A 198 -9.93 -16.94 2.75
CA ASP A 198 -10.95 -17.74 3.40
C ASP A 198 -11.79 -16.92 4.40
N MET A 199 -11.21 -15.92 5.08
CA MET A 199 -11.99 -14.98 5.89
C MET A 199 -12.95 -14.14 5.03
N ILE A 200 -12.56 -13.80 3.80
CA ILE A 200 -13.46 -13.12 2.85
C ILE A 200 -14.66 -14.01 2.53
N GLY A 201 -14.45 -15.29 2.18
CA GLY A 201 -15.55 -16.22 1.94
C GLY A 201 -16.46 -16.40 3.17
N LYS A 202 -15.88 -16.42 4.37
CA LYS A 202 -16.62 -16.48 5.64
C LYS A 202 -17.38 -15.18 5.94
N TYR A 203 -16.87 -14.02 5.54
CA TYR A 203 -17.56 -12.73 5.64
C TYR A 203 -18.76 -12.67 4.71
N GLU A 204 -18.58 -13.09 3.45
CA GLU A 204 -19.63 -13.04 2.42
C GLU A 204 -20.85 -13.91 2.76
N SER A 205 -20.66 -14.94 3.59
CA SER A 205 -21.71 -15.87 4.04
C SER A 205 -22.19 -15.64 5.48
N ALA A 206 -21.60 -14.68 6.21
CA ALA A 206 -21.91 -14.42 7.61
C ALA A 206 -23.17 -13.57 7.80
N ALA A 207 -23.84 -13.76 8.94
CA ALA A 207 -24.82 -12.80 9.44
C ALA A 207 -24.12 -11.47 9.79
N ASP A 208 -24.87 -10.36 9.75
CA ASP A 208 -24.27 -9.03 9.95
C ASP A 208 -23.58 -8.87 11.32
N ILE A 209 -24.07 -9.54 12.35
CA ILE A 209 -23.46 -9.51 13.69
C ILE A 209 -22.07 -10.17 13.76
N ASP A 210 -21.79 -11.13 12.87
CA ASP A 210 -20.52 -11.88 12.85
C ASP A 210 -19.49 -11.28 11.89
N LYS A 211 -19.92 -10.36 11.01
CA LYS A 211 -19.06 -9.74 9.99
C LYS A 211 -17.87 -8.96 10.58
N PRO A 212 -18.02 -8.17 11.67
CA PRO A 212 -16.91 -7.40 12.23
C PRO A 212 -15.70 -8.26 12.64
N ASP A 213 -15.93 -9.43 13.22
CA ASP A 213 -14.85 -10.32 13.65
C ASP A 213 -14.09 -10.89 12.44
N LYS A 214 -14.81 -11.27 11.37
CA LYS A 214 -14.19 -11.76 10.12
C LYS A 214 -13.40 -10.65 9.42
N GLN A 215 -13.92 -9.43 9.43
CA GLN A 215 -13.24 -8.25 8.93
C GLN A 215 -11.91 -8.01 9.66
N PHE A 216 -11.93 -8.02 10.99
CA PHE A 216 -10.73 -7.80 11.80
C PHE A 216 -9.70 -8.92 11.59
N ALA A 217 -10.15 -10.18 11.56
CA ALA A 217 -9.28 -11.32 11.27
C ALA A 217 -8.63 -11.22 9.88
N HIS A 218 -9.41 -10.90 8.85
CA HIS A 218 -8.90 -10.65 7.50
C HIS A 218 -7.82 -9.56 7.51
N LEU A 219 -8.08 -8.42 8.16
CA LEU A 219 -7.12 -7.32 8.26
C LEU A 219 -5.80 -7.78 8.86
N MET A 220 -5.83 -8.47 10.00
CA MET A 220 -4.60 -8.90 10.67
C MET A 220 -3.81 -9.94 9.88
N LEU A 221 -4.47 -10.83 9.14
CA LEU A 221 -3.81 -11.82 8.28
C LEU A 221 -3.08 -11.16 7.11
N VAL A 222 -3.72 -10.21 6.43
CA VAL A 222 -3.06 -9.48 5.33
C VAL A 222 -1.93 -8.60 5.87
N ALA A 223 -2.13 -7.93 7.02
CA ALA A 223 -1.08 -7.18 7.69
C ALA A 223 0.15 -8.06 7.98
N GLN A 224 -0.07 -9.25 8.54
CA GLN A 224 0.99 -10.21 8.82
C GLN A 224 1.75 -10.57 7.54
N HIS A 225 1.05 -10.88 6.45
CA HIS A 225 1.68 -11.19 5.16
C HIS A 225 2.52 -10.01 4.64
N GLU A 226 1.92 -8.82 4.55
CA GLU A 226 2.64 -7.65 4.02
C GLU A 226 3.86 -7.30 4.87
N GLN A 227 3.71 -7.31 6.19
CA GLN A 227 4.76 -6.85 7.09
C GLN A 227 5.88 -7.87 7.25
N HIS A 228 5.57 -9.18 7.23
CA HIS A 228 6.55 -10.25 7.41
C HIS A 228 7.12 -10.76 6.09
N ASN A 229 6.26 -11.13 5.14
CA ASN A 229 6.68 -11.83 3.92
C ASN A 229 7.09 -10.87 2.80
N ILE A 230 6.64 -9.62 2.84
CA ILE A 230 6.96 -8.62 1.81
C ILE A 230 7.95 -7.58 2.32
N LEU A 231 7.56 -6.72 3.27
CA LEU A 231 8.37 -5.57 3.65
C LEU A 231 9.63 -5.94 4.42
N GLN A 232 9.57 -6.93 5.32
CA GLN A 232 10.72 -7.35 6.11
C GLN A 232 11.90 -7.76 5.21
N PRO A 233 11.79 -8.78 4.33
CA PRO A 233 12.91 -9.18 3.48
C PRO A 233 13.27 -8.14 2.42
N LEU A 234 12.30 -7.36 1.91
CA LEU A 234 12.53 -6.47 0.77
C LEU A 234 13.23 -5.16 1.15
N ILE A 235 12.79 -4.51 2.22
CA ILE A 235 13.23 -3.14 2.56
C ILE A 235 13.89 -3.02 3.93
N TYR A 236 13.57 -3.88 4.90
CA TYR A 236 14.13 -3.77 6.25
C TYR A 236 15.38 -4.64 6.43
N ASP A 237 15.34 -5.89 5.99
CA ASP A 237 16.46 -6.81 6.11
C ASP A 237 17.61 -6.37 5.21
N ASN A 238 18.82 -6.40 5.78
CA ASN A 238 20.06 -6.06 5.06
C ASN A 238 20.06 -4.66 4.43
N ASN A 239 19.34 -3.70 5.02
CA ASN A 239 19.29 -2.30 4.56
C ASN A 239 19.85 -1.33 5.64
N PRO A 240 21.19 -1.19 5.73
CA PRO A 240 21.84 -0.40 6.77
C PRO A 240 21.50 1.10 6.69
N ASP A 241 21.30 1.63 5.48
CA ASP A 241 20.93 3.03 5.27
C ASP A 241 19.56 3.33 5.88
N LEU A 242 18.56 2.49 5.56
CA LEU A 242 17.22 2.64 6.13
C LEU A 242 17.24 2.43 7.64
N ALA A 243 17.96 1.42 8.14
CA ALA A 243 18.09 1.18 9.57
C ALA A 243 18.71 2.37 10.31
N SER A 244 19.74 2.99 9.74
CA SER A 244 20.37 4.20 10.28
C SER A 244 19.41 5.39 10.29
N ALA A 245 18.68 5.61 9.20
CA ALA A 245 17.68 6.68 9.10
C ALA A 245 16.55 6.50 10.14
N LEU A 246 16.02 5.29 10.30
CA LEU A 246 14.97 4.98 11.28
C LEU A 246 15.47 5.12 12.72
N LYS A 247 16.73 4.76 13.01
CA LYS A 247 17.33 4.99 14.32
C LYS A 247 17.43 6.49 14.65
N LYS A 248 17.87 7.30 13.67
CA LYS A 248 17.93 8.77 13.79
C LYS A 248 16.55 9.38 14.00
N GLN A 249 15.55 8.93 13.22
CA GLN A 249 14.16 9.36 13.40
C GLN A 249 13.67 9.05 14.82
N ARG A 250 13.86 7.82 15.30
CA ARG A 250 13.43 7.43 16.66
C ARG A 250 14.08 8.28 17.74
N TYR A 251 15.39 8.53 17.65
CA TYR A 251 16.09 9.41 18.58
C TYR A 251 15.53 10.84 18.50
N GLY A 252 15.36 11.38 17.29
CA GLY A 252 14.78 12.71 17.09
C GLY A 252 13.37 12.86 17.66
N ARG A 253 12.54 11.82 17.53
CA ARG A 253 11.20 11.78 18.13
C ARG A 253 11.24 11.77 19.65
N ALA A 254 12.19 11.03 20.25
CA ALA A 254 12.36 11.03 21.69
C ALA A 254 12.73 12.44 22.20
N VAL A 255 13.55 13.18 21.46
CA VAL A 255 13.89 14.58 21.76
C VAL A 255 12.68 15.51 21.57
N SER A 256 11.93 15.36 20.47
CA SER A 256 10.78 16.24 20.16
C SER A 256 9.64 16.15 21.19
N HIS A 257 9.55 15.03 21.93
CA HIS A 257 8.56 14.80 22.98
C HIS A 257 9.05 15.15 24.38
N GLN A 258 10.28 15.65 24.54
CA GLN A 258 10.71 16.15 25.84
C GLN A 258 9.90 17.39 26.23
N PRO A 259 9.60 17.56 27.53
CA PRO A 259 9.00 18.79 28.03
C PRO A 259 9.85 20.00 27.61
N ASP A 260 9.19 21.03 27.07
CA ASP A 260 9.89 22.26 26.70
C ASP A 260 10.06 23.11 27.96
N PRO A 261 11.31 23.30 28.46
CA PRO A 261 11.56 23.99 29.72
C PRO A 261 11.09 25.44 29.70
N MET A 262 10.96 26.05 28.51
CA MET A 262 10.44 27.40 28.36
C MET A 262 8.91 27.47 28.37
N GLN A 263 8.21 26.35 28.14
CA GLN A 263 6.74 26.29 28.17
C GLN A 263 6.19 25.67 29.45
N ASP A 264 6.93 24.76 30.08
CA ASP A 264 6.47 24.03 31.27
C ASP A 264 6.88 24.69 32.61
N GLY A 265 7.74 25.72 32.56
CA GLY A 265 8.21 26.47 33.73
C GLY A 265 9.08 25.66 34.70
N THR A 266 9.61 24.50 34.26
CA THR A 266 10.36 23.58 35.12
C THR A 266 11.82 24.00 35.34
N MET A 267 12.38 24.88 34.51
CA MET A 267 13.74 25.42 34.65
C MET A 267 13.76 26.95 34.78
N PRO A 268 14.73 27.52 35.52
CA PRO A 268 15.01 28.94 35.50
C PRO A 268 15.26 29.42 34.07
N TYR A 269 14.76 30.60 33.72
CA TYR A 269 14.98 31.21 32.41
C TYR A 269 16.46 31.62 32.26
N ASP A 270 17.25 30.79 31.58
CA ASP A 270 18.67 31.04 31.28
C ASP A 270 19.06 30.55 29.87
N ASP A 271 20.29 30.86 29.45
CA ASP A 271 20.82 30.51 28.12
C ASP A 271 20.82 28.99 27.87
N SER A 272 20.91 28.17 28.92
CA SER A 272 20.88 26.71 28.81
C SER A 272 19.47 26.20 28.52
N ALA A 273 18.46 26.73 29.21
CA ALA A 273 17.05 26.42 28.96
C ALA A 273 16.62 26.84 27.55
N MET A 274 17.11 27.99 27.08
CA MET A 274 16.90 28.46 25.70
C MET A 274 17.53 27.50 24.67
N GLY A 275 18.76 27.04 24.89
CA GLY A 275 19.43 26.07 23.99
C GLY A 275 18.71 24.71 23.91
N VAL A 276 18.20 24.22 25.04
CA VAL A 276 17.39 22.99 25.09
C VAL A 276 16.05 23.18 24.37
N SER A 277 15.33 24.27 24.63
CA SER A 277 14.07 24.59 23.95
C SER A 277 14.25 24.72 22.43
N ALA A 278 15.30 25.40 21.97
CA ALA A 278 15.62 25.51 20.54
C ALA A 278 15.89 24.13 19.91
N THR A 279 16.57 23.23 20.62
CA THR A 279 16.85 21.87 20.15
C THR A 279 15.57 21.03 20.03
N ILE A 280 14.68 21.09 21.03
CA ILE A 280 13.37 20.41 21.02
C ILE A 280 12.51 20.93 19.86
N ASN A 281 12.42 22.25 19.71
CA ASN A 281 11.58 22.88 18.68
C ASN A 281 12.13 22.63 17.27
N LEU A 282 13.46 22.61 17.09
CA LEU A 282 14.07 22.17 15.84
C LEU A 282 13.72 20.70 15.55
N ALA A 283 13.83 19.81 16.54
CA ALA A 283 13.47 18.40 16.40
C ALA A 283 11.99 18.23 15.99
N LYS A 284 11.07 18.96 16.62
CA LYS A 284 9.64 18.97 16.25
C LYS A 284 9.40 19.39 14.80
N ALA A 285 10.20 20.32 14.27
CA ALA A 285 10.06 20.78 12.88
C ALA A 285 10.62 19.78 11.86
N VAL A 286 11.81 19.22 12.12
CA VAL A 286 12.57 18.43 11.13
C VAL A 286 12.31 16.92 11.20
N VAL A 287 11.83 16.41 12.34
CA VAL A 287 11.59 14.97 12.55
C VAL A 287 10.11 14.69 12.32
N PRO A 288 9.73 14.01 11.24
CA PRO A 288 8.34 13.68 11.01
C PRO A 288 7.84 12.69 12.06
N GLU A 289 6.63 12.94 12.56
CA GLU A 289 5.94 12.04 13.47
C GLU A 289 5.68 10.70 12.78
N LEU A 290 5.79 9.61 13.54
CA LEU A 290 5.43 8.28 13.04
C LEU A 290 3.97 8.02 13.40
N GLU A 291 3.07 8.36 12.50
CA GLU A 291 1.63 8.28 12.73
C GLU A 291 0.86 7.72 11.53
N LEU A 292 -0.35 7.22 11.79
CA LEU A 292 -1.34 6.91 10.76
C LEU A 292 -2.59 7.77 11.01
N VAL A 293 -2.97 8.56 10.01
CA VAL A 293 -4.12 9.47 10.08
C VAL A 293 -5.33 8.83 9.40
N PHE A 294 -6.47 8.75 10.11
CA PHE A 294 -7.69 8.06 9.69
C PHE A 294 -8.59 8.86 8.73
N THR A 295 -8.12 10.03 8.26
CA THR A 295 -8.80 10.87 7.27
C THR A 295 -8.10 10.83 5.92
N SER A 296 -8.69 11.44 4.90
CA SER A 296 -8.11 11.68 3.58
C SER A 296 -7.03 12.77 3.59
N THR A 297 -6.93 13.58 4.64
CA THR A 297 -5.89 14.62 4.79
C THR A 297 -4.57 14.03 5.28
N CYS A 298 -3.46 14.76 5.06
CA CYS A 298 -2.14 14.32 5.49
C CYS A 298 -1.91 14.47 6.99
N THR A 299 -2.50 15.48 7.62
CA THR A 299 -2.38 15.78 9.05
C THR A 299 -3.75 16.13 9.62
N VAL A 300 -3.90 15.88 10.92
CA VAL A 300 -5.05 16.29 11.73
C VAL A 300 -4.58 16.60 13.16
N ASP A 301 -5.18 17.61 13.76
CA ASP A 301 -4.89 17.99 15.15
C ASP A 301 -5.63 17.09 16.14
N ASP A 302 -6.82 16.60 15.78
CA ASP A 302 -7.62 15.72 16.64
C ASP A 302 -6.86 14.40 16.89
N PRO A 303 -6.42 14.14 18.14
CA PRO A 303 -5.69 12.93 18.49
C PRO A 303 -6.53 11.67 18.33
N HIS A 304 -7.86 11.77 18.30
CA HIS A 304 -8.72 10.62 18.08
C HIS A 304 -8.68 10.19 16.60
N LEU A 305 -8.42 11.10 15.66
CA LEU A 305 -8.38 10.82 14.22
C LEU A 305 -7.01 10.35 13.71
N LYS A 306 -6.10 9.99 14.62
CA LYS A 306 -4.79 9.45 14.28
C LYS A 306 -4.29 8.44 15.31
N SER A 307 -3.33 7.63 14.92
CA SER A 307 -2.58 6.75 15.81
C SER A 307 -1.09 7.06 15.68
N VAL A 308 -0.51 7.58 16.76
CA VAL A 308 0.93 7.88 16.85
C VAL A 308 1.66 6.66 17.42
N ALA A 309 2.75 6.26 16.81
CA ALA A 309 3.56 5.14 17.28
C ALA A 309 4.18 5.46 18.65
N PRO A 310 4.19 4.50 19.60
CA PRO A 310 4.98 4.64 20.83
C PRO A 310 6.45 5.02 20.53
N LEU A 311 7.08 5.80 21.42
CA LEU A 311 8.46 6.29 21.22
C LEU A 311 9.51 5.16 21.17
N ASP A 312 9.21 4.04 21.81
CA ASP A 312 10.04 2.82 21.81
C ASP A 312 9.83 1.94 20.56
N THR A 313 8.94 2.34 19.63
CA THR A 313 8.69 1.58 18.40
C THR A 313 9.94 1.51 17.53
N VAL A 314 10.39 0.28 17.28
CA VAL A 314 11.49 -0.05 16.37
C VAL A 314 10.87 -0.49 15.05
N VAL A 315 10.66 0.47 14.13
CA VAL A 315 9.92 0.22 12.87
C VAL A 315 10.53 -0.89 12.02
N ASN A 316 11.85 -1.05 11.98
CA ASN A 316 12.49 -2.11 11.20
C ASN A 316 12.50 -3.47 11.89
N ASP A 317 12.12 -3.54 13.18
CA ASP A 317 11.88 -4.80 13.88
C ASP A 317 10.43 -5.23 13.66
N PHE A 318 10.27 -6.45 13.15
CA PHE A 318 8.96 -7.00 12.80
C PHE A 318 7.99 -7.02 13.99
N LYS A 319 8.42 -7.49 15.16
CA LYS A 319 7.55 -7.66 16.33
C LYS A 319 7.12 -6.30 16.89
N SER A 320 8.05 -5.36 17.02
CA SER A 320 7.78 -4.01 17.48
C SER A 320 6.82 -3.27 16.53
N ARG A 321 7.05 -3.36 15.22
CA ARG A 321 6.16 -2.79 14.20
C ARG A 321 4.77 -3.41 14.24
N MET A 322 4.66 -4.74 14.33
CA MET A 322 3.36 -5.43 14.39
C MET A 322 2.58 -5.12 15.66
N LYS A 323 3.25 -4.87 16.80
CA LYS A 323 2.57 -4.41 18.02
C LYS A 323 1.82 -3.09 17.75
N TRP A 324 2.51 -2.10 17.18
CA TRP A 324 1.87 -0.82 16.85
C TRP A 324 0.78 -0.97 15.78
N ILE A 325 1.01 -1.76 14.72
CA ILE A 325 0.00 -2.04 13.69
C ILE A 325 -1.25 -2.69 14.31
N GLY A 326 -1.09 -3.59 15.28
CA GLY A 326 -2.22 -4.17 16.01
C GLY A 326 -3.04 -3.13 16.77
N ASP A 327 -2.40 -2.13 17.36
CA ASP A 327 -3.09 -1.04 18.06
C ASP A 327 -3.78 -0.08 17.09
N VAL A 328 -3.14 0.23 15.96
CA VAL A 328 -3.75 0.97 14.84
C VAL A 328 -4.99 0.22 14.33
N ALA A 329 -4.88 -1.09 14.09
CA ALA A 329 -5.96 -1.91 13.58
C ALA A 329 -7.17 -1.91 14.52
N LYS A 330 -6.96 -2.00 15.83
CA LYS A 330 -8.05 -1.93 16.83
C LYS A 330 -8.75 -0.57 16.82
N GLN A 331 -7.97 0.52 16.73
CA GLN A 331 -8.53 1.88 16.65
C GLN A 331 -9.34 2.06 15.36
N PHE A 332 -8.75 1.69 14.22
CA PHE A 332 -9.41 1.69 12.92
C PHE A 332 -10.71 0.88 12.95
N HIS A 333 -10.65 -0.36 13.46
CA HIS A 333 -11.81 -1.24 13.52
C HIS A 333 -12.93 -0.63 14.35
N ARG A 334 -12.63 -0.11 15.55
CA ARG A 334 -13.61 0.61 16.38
C ARG A 334 -14.27 1.76 15.62
N ARG A 335 -13.50 2.52 14.84
CA ARG A 335 -14.01 3.65 14.04
C ARG A 335 -14.90 3.18 12.91
N MET A 336 -14.51 2.14 12.18
CA MET A 336 -15.35 1.55 11.14
C MET A 336 -16.69 1.03 11.68
N GLN A 337 -16.77 0.61 12.95
CA GLN A 337 -18.02 0.17 13.56
C GLN A 337 -18.86 1.32 14.15
N THR A 338 -18.23 2.35 14.70
CA THR A 338 -18.93 3.44 15.43
C THR A 338 -19.15 4.70 14.60
N GLN A 339 -18.37 4.88 13.53
CA GLN A 339 -18.33 6.05 12.67
C GLN A 339 -18.20 5.62 11.19
N THR A 340 -18.93 4.57 10.79
CA THR A 340 -18.83 3.96 9.45
C THR A 340 -18.98 4.98 8.33
N ALA A 341 -20.03 5.80 8.37
CA ALA A 341 -20.30 6.79 7.31
C ALA A 341 -19.14 7.78 7.14
N PHE A 342 -18.57 8.25 8.24
CA PHE A 342 -17.39 9.13 8.21
C PHE A 342 -16.19 8.43 7.57
N MET A 343 -15.86 7.21 8.02
CA MET A 343 -14.72 6.48 7.47
C MET A 343 -14.89 6.16 5.98
N GLU A 344 -16.11 5.82 5.55
CA GLU A 344 -16.41 5.55 4.14
C GLU A 344 -16.36 6.81 3.27
N ASP A 345 -16.73 7.98 3.81
CA ASP A 345 -16.56 9.26 3.13
C ASP A 345 -15.06 9.58 2.92
N GLU A 346 -14.24 9.41 3.96
CA GLU A 346 -12.79 9.60 3.85
C GLU A 346 -12.15 8.63 2.84
N LEU A 347 -12.58 7.37 2.81
CA LEU A 347 -12.14 6.42 1.78
C LEU A 347 -12.61 6.82 0.38
N SER A 348 -13.83 7.36 0.25
CA SER A 348 -14.35 7.84 -1.03
C SER A 348 -13.55 9.04 -1.55
N ASN A 349 -13.14 9.95 -0.67
CA ASN A 349 -12.24 11.06 -0.99
C ASN A 349 -10.86 10.58 -1.45
N ILE A 350 -10.34 9.48 -0.88
CA ILE A 350 -9.08 8.87 -1.33
C ILE A 350 -9.27 8.14 -2.68
N ALA A 351 -10.42 7.48 -2.88
CA ALA A 351 -10.70 6.65 -4.06
C ALA A 351 -10.64 7.42 -5.39
N VAL A 352 -10.81 8.74 -5.37
CA VAL A 352 -10.73 9.58 -6.58
C VAL A 352 -9.30 9.81 -7.08
N TRP A 353 -8.26 9.51 -6.30
CA TRP A 353 -6.85 9.71 -6.72
C TRP A 353 -6.30 8.62 -7.66
N TYR A 354 -7.15 7.69 -8.13
CA TYR A 354 -6.73 6.56 -8.96
C TYR A 354 -6.13 6.95 -10.33
N GLN A 355 -6.31 8.20 -10.75
CA GLN A 355 -5.72 8.79 -11.97
C GLN A 355 -4.68 9.88 -11.67
N ASP A 356 -4.20 10.02 -10.43
CA ASP A 356 -3.26 11.08 -10.08
C ASP A 356 -1.99 11.01 -10.95
N THR A 357 -1.72 12.08 -11.68
CA THR A 357 -0.57 12.20 -12.61
C THR A 357 0.63 12.90 -11.98
N GLY A 358 0.54 13.31 -10.71
CA GLY A 358 1.57 14.05 -10.00
C GLY A 358 1.62 15.53 -10.32
N VAL A 359 0.64 16.09 -11.05
CA VAL A 359 0.58 17.54 -11.34
C VAL A 359 0.56 18.37 -10.05
N VAL A 360 -0.10 17.89 -8.99
CA VAL A 360 -0.09 18.52 -7.66
C VAL A 360 1.28 18.41 -6.99
N ALA A 361 1.94 17.26 -7.09
CA ALA A 361 3.29 17.06 -6.56
C ALA A 361 4.34 17.91 -7.31
N LEU A 362 4.19 18.08 -8.63
CA LEU A 362 5.02 18.97 -9.46
C LEU A 362 4.83 20.44 -9.09
N ALA A 363 3.60 20.89 -8.85
CA ALA A 363 3.33 22.25 -8.39
C ALA A 363 4.01 22.52 -7.02
N ASN A 364 3.93 21.56 -6.10
CA ASN A 364 4.59 21.66 -4.79
C ASN A 364 6.12 21.61 -4.87
N ASN A 365 6.69 20.91 -5.85
CA ASN A 365 8.14 20.87 -6.08
C ASN A 365 8.66 22.13 -6.78
N MET A 366 7.86 22.76 -7.64
CA MET A 366 8.21 24.03 -8.27
C MET A 366 8.13 25.22 -7.32
N ALA A 367 7.24 25.16 -6.31
CA ALA A 367 7.17 26.16 -5.24
C ALA A 367 8.33 26.05 -4.22
N LYS A 368 9.16 25.00 -4.31
CA LYS A 368 10.31 24.71 -3.43
C LYS A 368 11.67 24.94 -4.11
N LYS A 369 11.69 25.48 -5.34
CA LYS A 369 12.87 26.06 -5.98
C LYS A 369 12.72 27.57 -5.99
#